data_AF-A0A520ZN22-F1
#
_entry.id   AF-A0A520ZN22-F1
#
_cell.length_a   1.000
_cell.length_b   1.000
_cell.length_c   1.000
_cell.angle_alpha   90.00
_cell.angle_beta   90.00
_cell.angle_gamma   90.00
#
_symmetry.space_group_name_H-M   'P 1'
#
loop_
_entity.id
_entity.type
_entity.pdbx_description
1 polymer ?
#
loop_
_entity_poly.entity_id
_entity_poly.type
_entity_poly.pdbx_seq_one_letter_code
_entity_poly.pdbx_strand_id
1 'polypeptide(L)'
;MNIFAEIRTSVIETLDAMVADGHLPSSLSWGNVAVEPPRDPAHGDMATNAAMVLAKPAGKQPRAIAEELAGRLSGDQAIATAEVAGPGFINLRLMPEIWHDVVAEAIDAGRTFGHSGLGAGVKVNVEFVSANPTGPLHVG
;
A
#
# COMPACT_ATOMS: atom_id res chain seq x y z
N MET A 1 10.48 -9.21 -2.93
CA MET A 1 9.60 -8.13 -3.41
C MET A 1 8.45 -7.90 -2.46
N ASN A 2 8.07 -6.64 -2.26
CA ASN A 2 6.82 -6.27 -1.58
C ASN A 2 6.06 -5.31 -2.49
N ILE A 3 5.20 -5.89 -3.32
CA ILE A 3 4.43 -5.19 -4.36
C ILE A 3 3.58 -4.05 -3.78
N PHE A 4 3.05 -4.16 -2.55
CA PHE A 4 2.32 -3.07 -1.91
C PHE A 4 3.23 -1.88 -1.58
N ALA A 5 4.47 -2.15 -1.15
CA ALA A 5 5.45 -1.10 -0.87
C ALA A 5 5.91 -0.42 -2.16
N GLU A 6 6.06 -1.18 -3.25
CA GLU A 6 6.42 -0.67 -4.58
C GLU A 6 5.32 0.23 -5.15
N ILE A 7 4.07 -0.23 -5.18
CA ILE A 7 2.94 0.60 -5.62
C ILE A 7 2.73 1.82 -4.69
N ARG A 8 2.96 1.68 -3.38
CA ARG A 8 2.97 2.84 -2.48
C ARG A 8 4.06 3.83 -2.83
N THR A 9 5.21 3.37 -3.31
CA THR A 9 6.30 4.25 -3.77
C THR A 9 5.86 5.01 -5.02
N SER A 10 5.28 4.34 -6.03
CA SER A 10 4.69 5.00 -7.20
C SER A 10 3.66 6.06 -6.83
N VAL A 11 2.78 5.76 -5.87
CA VAL A 11 1.79 6.73 -5.35
C VAL A 11 2.48 7.95 -4.74
N ILE A 12 3.52 7.76 -3.93
CA ILE A 12 4.26 8.85 -3.30
C ILE A 12 5.02 9.68 -4.33
N GLU A 13 5.72 9.06 -5.28
CA GLU A 13 6.43 9.77 -6.35
C GLU A 13 5.46 10.61 -7.20
N THR A 14 4.26 10.08 -7.45
CA THR A 14 3.20 10.82 -8.14
C THR A 14 2.70 12.01 -7.32
N LEU A 15 2.55 11.85 -6.00
CA LEU A 15 2.21 12.95 -5.09
C LEU A 15 3.30 14.03 -5.03
N ASP A 16 4.57 13.63 -5.01
CA ASP A 16 5.71 14.54 -5.07
C ASP A 16 5.72 15.34 -6.38
N ALA A 17 5.39 14.70 -7.51
CA ALA A 17 5.21 15.39 -8.79
C ALA A 17 4.03 16.38 -8.75
N MET A 18 2.90 16.03 -8.11
CA MET A 18 1.78 16.95 -7.91
C MET A 18 2.18 18.17 -7.05
N VAL A 19 3.05 17.99 -6.06
CA VAL A 19 3.62 19.11 -5.27
C VAL A 19 4.51 19.99 -6.16
N ALA A 20 5.41 19.38 -6.94
CA ALA A 20 6.31 20.09 -7.84
C ALA A 20 5.55 20.93 -8.89
N ASP A 21 4.44 20.40 -9.40
CA ASP A 21 3.57 21.09 -10.36
C ASP A 21 2.63 22.12 -9.71
N GLY A 22 2.70 22.33 -8.39
CA GLY A 22 1.87 23.28 -7.66
C GLY A 22 0.41 22.85 -7.44
N HIS A 23 0.09 21.58 -7.69
CA HIS A 23 -1.25 21.03 -7.48
C HIS A 23 -1.49 20.65 -6.00
N LEU A 24 -0.44 20.41 -5.22
CA LEU A 24 -0.50 20.14 -3.78
C LEU A 24 0.48 21.05 -2.99
N PRO A 25 0.18 21.40 -1.72
CA PRO A 25 1.12 22.13 -0.88
C PRO A 25 2.36 21.29 -0.51
N SER A 26 3.52 21.94 -0.42
CA SER A 26 4.78 21.28 -0.03
C SER A 26 4.88 20.91 1.45
N SER A 27 3.94 21.35 2.29
CA SER A 27 3.89 21.06 3.73
C SER A 27 3.21 19.72 4.07
N LEU A 28 2.78 18.95 3.07
CA LEU A 28 2.11 17.67 3.28
C LEU A 28 3.08 16.58 3.76
N SER A 29 2.51 15.56 4.42
CA SER A 29 3.23 14.37 4.85
C SER A 29 2.56 13.10 4.32
N TRP A 30 3.37 12.18 3.82
CA TRP A 30 2.92 10.91 3.23
C TRP A 30 2.75 9.79 4.27
N GLY A 31 2.97 10.07 5.56
CA GLY A 31 2.97 9.05 6.61
C GLY A 31 1.66 8.27 6.74
N ASN A 32 0.52 8.91 6.46
CA ASN A 32 -0.81 8.28 6.53
C ASN A 32 -1.30 7.72 5.19
N VAL A 33 -0.50 7.89 4.12
CA VAL A 33 -0.82 7.33 2.80
C VAL A 33 -0.55 5.82 2.84
N ALA A 34 -1.59 5.05 2.55
CA ALA A 34 -1.58 3.60 2.52
C ALA A 34 -1.95 3.09 1.13
N VAL A 35 -1.41 1.92 0.79
CA VAL A 35 -1.81 1.09 -0.34
C VAL A 35 -2.05 -0.30 0.21
N GLU A 36 -3.28 -0.78 0.14
CA GLU A 36 -3.74 -1.99 0.82
C GLU A 36 -4.69 -2.79 -0.10
N PRO A 37 -4.91 -4.09 0.16
CA PRO A 37 -5.94 -4.84 -0.55
C PRO A 37 -7.31 -4.17 -0.36
N PRO A 38 -8.14 -4.05 -1.40
CA PRO A 38 -9.47 -3.52 -1.23
C PRO A 38 -10.33 -4.49 -0.41
N ARG A 39 -11.31 -3.94 0.31
CA ARG A 39 -12.28 -4.75 1.06
C ARG A 39 -13.12 -5.67 0.15
N ASP A 40 -13.43 -5.19 -1.05
CA ASP A 40 -14.13 -5.94 -2.08
C ASP A 40 -13.17 -6.24 -3.23
N PRO A 41 -12.88 -7.51 -3.56
CA PRO A 41 -12.02 -7.87 -4.69
C PRO A 41 -12.50 -7.34 -6.05
N ALA A 42 -13.79 -7.02 -6.20
CA ALA A 42 -14.31 -6.39 -7.42
C ALA A 42 -13.67 -5.01 -7.68
N HIS A 43 -13.15 -4.36 -6.64
CA HIS A 43 -12.46 -3.07 -6.71
C HIS A 43 -11.00 -3.17 -7.17
N GLY A 44 -10.54 -4.35 -7.59
CA GLY A 44 -9.19 -4.54 -8.12
C GLY A 44 -8.24 -5.16 -7.12
N ASP A 45 -6.95 -4.90 -7.32
CA ASP A 45 -5.85 -5.56 -6.62
C ASP A 45 -5.44 -4.80 -5.36
N MET A 46 -5.49 -3.47 -5.44
CA MET A 46 -5.08 -2.57 -4.37
C MET A 46 -6.00 -1.35 -4.31
N ALA A 47 -6.00 -0.67 -3.18
CA ALA A 47 -6.63 0.63 -3.03
C ALA A 47 -5.72 1.56 -2.24
N THR A 48 -5.73 2.85 -2.59
CA THR A 48 -5.07 3.88 -1.81
C THR A 48 -6.06 4.88 -1.21
N ASN A 49 -5.78 5.27 0.05
CA ASN A 49 -6.51 6.29 0.79
C ASN A 49 -5.92 7.71 0.61
N ALA A 50 -4.90 7.87 -0.24
CA ALA A 50 -4.06 9.07 -0.32
C ALA A 50 -4.88 10.37 -0.36
N ALA A 51 -5.85 10.45 -1.27
CA ALA A 51 -6.65 11.65 -1.42
C ALA A 51 -7.50 11.98 -0.17
N MET A 52 -8.00 10.98 0.55
CA MET A 52 -8.78 11.18 1.77
C MET A 52 -7.94 11.75 2.91
N VAL A 53 -6.74 11.20 3.12
CA VAL A 53 -5.87 11.64 4.22
C VAL A 53 -5.19 12.97 3.94
N LEU A 54 -5.02 13.33 2.66
CA LEU A 54 -4.38 14.58 2.24
C LEU A 54 -5.35 15.75 2.03
N ALA A 55 -6.65 15.49 1.83
CA ALA A 55 -7.66 16.52 1.54
C ALA A 55 -7.67 17.68 2.55
N LYS A 56 -7.83 17.36 3.84
CA LYS A 56 -7.90 18.36 4.91
C LYS A 56 -6.62 19.21 5.01
N PRO A 57 -5.41 18.64 5.12
CA PRO A 57 -4.19 19.44 5.20
C PRO A 57 -3.88 20.18 3.89
N ALA A 58 -4.36 19.68 2.74
CA ALA A 58 -4.23 20.38 1.46
C ALA A 58 -5.26 21.50 1.25
N GLY A 59 -6.30 21.59 2.09
CA GLY A 59 -7.42 22.52 1.91
C GLY A 59 -8.24 22.23 0.63
N LYS A 60 -8.23 20.97 0.16
CA LYS A 60 -8.88 20.54 -1.10
C LYS A 60 -9.96 19.50 -0.85
N GLN A 61 -10.87 19.37 -1.81
CA GLN A 61 -11.85 18.28 -1.80
C GLN A 61 -11.13 16.96 -2.10
N PRO A 62 -11.40 15.86 -1.36
CA PRO A 62 -10.69 14.60 -1.59
C PRO A 62 -10.92 14.05 -3.00
N ARG A 63 -12.14 14.19 -3.55
CA ARG A 63 -12.45 13.78 -4.93
C ARG A 63 -11.54 14.45 -5.97
N ALA A 64 -11.25 15.74 -5.81
CA ALA A 64 -10.38 16.47 -6.73
C ALA A 64 -8.93 15.97 -6.69
N ILE A 65 -8.40 15.69 -5.48
CA ILE A 65 -7.06 15.07 -5.34
C ILE A 65 -7.08 13.67 -5.97
N ALA A 66 -8.14 12.90 -5.74
CA ALA A 66 -8.24 11.54 -6.22
C ALA A 66 -8.29 11.46 -7.75
N GLU A 67 -9.04 12.33 -8.40
CA GLU A 67 -9.14 12.40 -9.87
C GLU A 67 -7.81 12.76 -10.51
N GLU A 68 -7.09 13.75 -9.96
CA GLU A 68 -5.77 14.11 -10.48
C GLU A 68 -4.73 13.01 -10.26
N LEU A 69 -4.70 12.42 -9.06
CA LEU A 69 -3.79 11.33 -8.73
C LEU A 69 -4.07 10.10 -9.60
N ALA A 70 -5.33 9.70 -9.76
CA ALA A 70 -5.72 8.56 -10.61
C ALA A 70 -5.36 8.80 -12.09
N GLY A 71 -5.54 10.03 -12.58
CA GLY A 71 -5.15 10.40 -13.94
C GLY A 71 -3.66 10.23 -14.20
N ARG A 72 -2.81 10.59 -13.24
CA ARG A 72 -1.35 10.41 -13.33
C ARG A 72 -0.94 8.94 -13.17
N LEU A 73 -1.52 8.23 -12.21
CA LEU A 73 -1.25 6.80 -11.97
C LEU A 73 -1.63 5.90 -13.14
N SER A 74 -2.60 6.33 -13.98
CA SER A 74 -2.95 5.61 -15.21
C SER A 74 -1.82 5.59 -16.26
N GLY A 75 -0.75 6.37 -16.08
CA GLY A 75 0.46 6.32 -16.89
C GLY A 75 1.57 5.42 -16.33
N ASP A 76 1.39 4.84 -15.13
CA ASP A 76 2.35 3.91 -14.53
C ASP A 76 2.28 2.55 -15.25
N GLN A 77 3.45 2.00 -15.59
CA GLN A 77 3.55 0.72 -16.31
C GLN A 77 3.04 -0.47 -15.47
N ALA A 78 3.04 -0.36 -14.14
CA ALA A 78 2.54 -1.41 -13.26
C ALA A 78 1.02 -1.38 -13.10
N ILE A 79 0.35 -0.26 -13.45
CA ILE A 79 -1.07 -0.03 -13.16
C ILE A 79 -1.88 -0.10 -14.47
N ALA A 80 -2.74 -1.11 -14.59
CA ALA A 80 -3.68 -1.24 -15.69
C ALA A 80 -4.82 -0.22 -15.63
N THR A 81 -5.37 0.01 -14.43
CA THR A 81 -6.44 1.00 -14.21
C THR A 81 -6.33 1.63 -12.83
N ALA A 82 -6.56 2.94 -12.74
CA ALA A 82 -6.76 3.67 -11.49
C ALA A 82 -8.12 4.37 -11.49
N GLU A 83 -9.04 3.95 -10.61
CA GLU A 83 -10.43 4.39 -10.60
C GLU A 83 -10.82 5.04 -9.27
N VAL A 84 -11.46 6.21 -9.33
CA VAL A 84 -11.88 6.93 -8.12
C VAL A 84 -13.21 6.42 -7.58
N ALA A 85 -13.16 5.85 -6.37
CA ALA A 85 -14.31 5.30 -5.66
C ALA A 85 -14.77 6.21 -4.50
N GLY A 86 -16.09 6.30 -4.34
CA GLY A 86 -16.75 6.96 -3.22
C GLY A 86 -16.18 8.37 -2.93
N PRO A 87 -15.83 8.69 -1.67
CA PRO A 87 -15.40 10.02 -1.27
C PRO A 87 -13.98 10.39 -1.70
N GLY A 88 -13.20 9.47 -2.29
CA GLY A 88 -11.80 9.71 -2.67
C GLY A 88 -10.85 8.54 -2.44
N PHE A 89 -11.35 7.29 -2.38
CA PHE A 89 -10.47 6.14 -2.53
C PHE A 89 -10.07 6.01 -4.00
N ILE A 90 -8.88 5.47 -4.27
CA ILE A 90 -8.48 5.11 -5.63
C ILE A 90 -8.25 3.61 -5.65
N ASN A 91 -9.06 2.93 -6.44
CA ASN A 91 -8.99 1.51 -6.73
C ASN A 91 -7.99 1.27 -7.85
N LEU A 92 -7.04 0.36 -7.64
CA LEU A 92 -5.96 0.07 -8.56
C LEU A 92 -6.06 -1.38 -9.02
N ARG A 93 -5.90 -1.59 -10.31
CA ARG A 93 -5.68 -2.90 -10.90
C ARG A 93 -4.34 -2.90 -11.58
N LEU A 94 -3.56 -3.91 -11.31
CA LEU A 94 -2.20 -4.02 -11.80
C LEU A 94 -2.19 -4.72 -13.15
N MET A 95 -1.11 -4.48 -13.90
CA MET A 95 -0.81 -5.27 -15.07
C MET A 95 -0.60 -6.74 -14.67
N PRO A 96 -1.18 -7.72 -15.38
CA PRO A 96 -1.02 -9.14 -15.06
C PRO A 96 0.43 -9.59 -14.96
N GLU A 97 1.31 -8.97 -15.74
CA GLU A 97 2.76 -9.23 -15.77
C GLU A 97 3.40 -9.05 -14.39
N ILE A 98 2.93 -8.09 -13.59
CA ILE A 98 3.45 -7.87 -12.24
C ILE A 98 3.22 -9.12 -11.38
N TRP A 99 2.07 -9.78 -11.52
CA TRP A 99 1.80 -11.02 -10.78
C TRP A 99 2.65 -12.20 -11.27
N HIS A 100 2.94 -12.26 -12.58
CA HIS A 100 3.85 -13.26 -13.12
C HIS A 100 5.26 -13.09 -12.55
N ASP A 101 5.75 -11.86 -12.46
CA ASP A 101 7.06 -11.55 -11.90
C ASP A 101 7.13 -11.92 -10.41
N VAL A 102 6.06 -11.70 -9.64
CA VAL A 102 5.96 -12.16 -8.25
C VAL A 102 6.09 -13.67 -8.12
N VAL A 103 5.41 -14.42 -9.00
CA VAL A 103 5.49 -15.88 -8.99
C VAL A 103 6.88 -16.35 -9.38
N ALA A 104 7.49 -15.74 -10.40
CA ALA A 104 8.85 -16.05 -10.81
C ALA A 104 9.86 -15.80 -9.68
N GLU A 105 9.80 -14.63 -9.02
CA GLU A 105 10.67 -14.33 -7.88
C GLU A 105 10.43 -15.28 -6.71
N ALA A 106 9.18 -15.64 -6.43
CA ALA A 106 8.87 -16.59 -5.36
C ALA A 106 9.50 -17.97 -5.61
N ILE A 107 9.50 -18.43 -6.86
CA ILE A 107 10.16 -19.68 -7.26
C ILE A 107 11.67 -19.56 -7.09
N ASP A 108 12.27 -18.46 -7.56
CA ASP A 108 13.72 -18.24 -7.51
C ASP A 108 14.24 -18.08 -6.06
N ALA A 109 13.51 -17.33 -5.22
CA ALA A 109 13.86 -17.11 -3.81
C ALA A 109 13.58 -18.35 -2.94
N GLY A 110 12.69 -19.25 -3.37
CA GLY A 110 12.36 -20.49 -2.70
C GLY A 110 11.98 -20.28 -1.23
N ARG A 111 12.70 -20.93 -0.31
CA ARG A 111 12.46 -20.84 1.14
C ARG A 111 12.68 -19.45 1.73
N THR A 112 13.27 -18.53 0.97
CA THR A 112 13.54 -17.17 1.43
C THR A 112 12.53 -16.14 0.96
N PHE A 113 11.59 -16.53 0.11
CA PHE A 113 10.49 -15.66 -0.28
C PHE A 113 9.68 -15.22 0.97
N GLY A 114 9.40 -13.93 1.07
CA GLY A 114 8.71 -13.33 2.22
C GLY A 114 9.61 -13.00 3.42
N HIS A 115 10.90 -13.38 3.43
CA HIS A 115 11.82 -12.83 4.43
C HIS A 115 11.98 -11.31 4.24
N SER A 116 12.14 -10.61 5.36
CA SER A 116 12.36 -9.18 5.40
C SER A 116 13.52 -8.85 6.33
N GLY A 117 14.31 -7.84 5.95
CA GLY A 117 15.30 -7.24 6.84
C GLY A 117 14.68 -6.28 7.88
N LEU A 118 13.36 -6.13 7.89
CA LEU A 118 12.66 -5.28 8.85
C LEU A 118 12.98 -5.73 10.28
N GLY A 119 13.45 -4.79 11.11
CA GLY A 119 13.86 -5.08 12.49
C GLY A 119 15.26 -5.68 12.63
N ALA A 120 16.09 -5.68 11.58
CA ALA A 120 17.49 -6.08 11.70
C ALA A 120 18.20 -5.30 12.83
N GLY A 121 18.87 -6.02 13.72
CA GLY A 121 19.54 -5.47 14.90
C GLY A 121 18.61 -5.19 16.10
N VAL A 122 17.30 -5.40 15.97
CA VAL A 122 16.33 -5.28 17.06
C VAL A 122 16.10 -6.65 17.71
N LYS A 123 16.28 -6.74 19.03
CA LYS A 123 15.92 -7.93 19.80
C LYS A 123 14.46 -7.83 20.23
N VAL A 124 13.69 -8.89 20.00
CA VAL A 124 12.29 -9.00 20.43
C VAL A 124 12.18 -10.17 21.41
N ASN A 125 11.52 -9.96 22.55
CA ASN A 125 11.14 -11.04 23.46
C ASN A 125 9.70 -11.45 23.16
N VAL A 126 9.49 -12.72 22.79
CA VAL A 126 8.16 -13.29 22.57
C VAL A 126 7.90 -14.29 23.69
N GLU A 127 7.19 -13.85 24.71
CA GLU A 127 6.67 -14.73 25.75
C GLU A 127 5.24 -15.14 25.35
N PHE A 128 5.01 -16.44 25.20
CA PHE A 128 3.70 -16.97 24.83
C PHE A 128 3.37 -18.22 25.63
N VAL A 129 2.07 -18.51 25.76
CA VAL A 129 1.47 -19.57 26.60
C VAL A 129 1.61 -19.34 28.10
N SER A 130 2.83 -19.20 28.64
CA SER A 130 3.12 -19.00 30.08
C SER A 130 2.21 -19.81 31.02
N ALA A 131 1.93 -21.06 30.62
CA ALA A 131 0.95 -21.89 31.27
C ALA A 131 1.40 -22.27 32.68
N ASN A 132 0.43 -22.36 33.59
CA ASN A 132 0.68 -22.82 34.95
C ASN A 132 1.23 -24.26 34.92
N PRO A 133 2.38 -24.55 35.57
CA PRO A 133 3.05 -25.86 35.50
C PRO A 133 2.28 -27.02 36.17
N THR A 134 1.15 -26.75 36.83
CA THR A 134 0.39 -27.75 37.60
C THR A 134 -0.95 -28.14 36.98
N GLY A 135 -1.38 -27.49 35.89
CA GLY A 135 -2.65 -27.76 35.22
C GLY A 135 -2.48 -28.37 33.82
N PRO A 136 -3.46 -29.13 33.32
CA PRO A 136 -3.44 -29.60 31.93
C PRO A 136 -3.63 -28.42 30.96
N LEU A 137 -2.90 -28.43 29.85
CA LEU A 137 -3.17 -27.57 28.69
C LEU A 137 -4.45 -28.07 27.99
N HIS A 138 -5.48 -27.22 27.94
CA HIS A 138 -6.69 -27.48 27.16
C HIS A 138 -6.60 -26.81 25.78
N VAL A 139 -7.53 -27.10 24.87
CA VAL A 139 -7.60 -26.57 23.48
C VAL A 139 -8.00 -25.09 23.42
N GLY A 140 -7.58 -24.29 24.40
CA GLY A 140 -7.75 -22.83 24.36
C GLY A 140 -6.98 -22.22 23.19
#